data_AF-A0A660PAC6-F1
#
_entry.id   AF-A0A660PAC6-F1
#
_cell.length_a   1.000
_cell.length_b   1.000
_cell.length_c   1.000
_cell.angle_alpha   90.00
_cell.angle_beta   90.00
_cell.angle_gamma   90.00
#
_symmetry.space_group_name_H-M   'P 1'
#
loop_
_entity.id
_entity.type
_entity.pdbx_description
1 polymer ?
#
loop_
_entity_poly.entity_id
_entity_poly.type
_entity_poly.pdbx_seq_one_letter_code
_entity_poly.pdbx_strand_id
1 'polypeptide(L)'
;MDKSWLEKILAQVQSGKFSVEKATEQLKNFPLENLEFARIDHHRALRRGQPEVIYAPGKTDQQIIKIAGRINKSGCDAIITRLEESRFKAIKKSLKKAVCFADARMVLILGGRKKKPKKQTDTTVLVCCGGTSDIPVAEEAALTAWIMGCPVDRLYDVGVAGI
;
A
#
# COMPACT_ATOMS: atom_id res chain seq x y z
N MET A 1 -7.12 8.71 0.00
CA MET A 1 -6.74 10.11 -0.19
C MET A 1 -5.56 10.45 0.71
N ASP A 2 -4.51 11.09 0.19
CA ASP A 2 -3.39 11.58 1.01
C ASP A 2 -3.47 13.11 1.24
N LYS A 3 -2.64 13.63 2.16
CA LYS A 3 -2.63 15.05 2.53
C LYS A 3 -2.51 15.98 1.31
N SER A 4 -1.62 15.63 0.38
CA SER A 4 -1.36 16.44 -0.82
C SER A 4 -2.58 16.56 -1.72
N TRP A 5 -3.36 15.49 -1.83
CA TRP A 5 -4.61 15.49 -2.59
C TRP A 5 -5.68 16.35 -1.93
N LEU A 6 -5.81 16.29 -0.61
CA LEU A 6 -6.81 17.08 0.13
C LEU A 6 -6.50 18.57 0.05
N GLU A 7 -5.24 18.96 0.29
CA GLU A 7 -4.77 20.34 0.14
C GLU A 7 -5.05 20.86 -1.28
N LYS A 8 -4.87 20.01 -2.30
CA LYS A 8 -5.15 20.38 -3.69
C LYS A 8 -6.64 20.66 -3.93
N ILE A 9 -7.55 19.86 -3.38
CA ILE A 9 -9.00 20.12 -3.51
C ILE A 9 -9.35 21.43 -2.81
N LEU A 10 -8.88 21.61 -1.57
CA LEU A 10 -9.15 22.83 -0.80
C LEU A 10 -8.64 24.08 -1.50
N ALA A 11 -7.43 24.02 -2.09
CA ALA A 11 -6.88 25.11 -2.88
C ALA A 11 -7.70 25.39 -4.16
N GLN A 12 -8.23 24.36 -4.81
CA GLN A 12 -9.09 24.54 -5.99
C GLN A 12 -10.45 25.14 -5.65
N VAL A 13 -11.00 24.82 -4.47
CA VAL A 13 -12.21 25.47 -3.94
C VAL A 13 -11.92 26.94 -3.64
N GLN A 14 -10.83 27.22 -2.91
CA GLN A 14 -10.40 28.59 -2.59
C GLN A 14 -10.19 29.44 -3.85
N SER A 15 -9.64 28.85 -4.92
CA SER A 15 -9.41 29.54 -6.19
C SER A 15 -10.64 29.62 -7.09
N GLY A 16 -11.82 29.16 -6.65
CA GLY A 16 -13.06 29.13 -7.44
C GLY A 16 -13.06 28.15 -8.62
N LYS A 17 -12.04 27.31 -8.77
CA LYS A 17 -11.94 26.30 -9.85
C LYS A 17 -12.80 25.07 -9.57
N PHE A 18 -13.19 24.89 -8.32
CA PHE A 18 -14.01 23.79 -7.86
C PHE A 18 -15.13 24.33 -6.97
N SER A 19 -16.36 23.89 -7.21
CA SER A 19 -17.46 24.28 -6.33
C SER A 19 -17.44 23.46 -5.04
N VAL A 20 -18.03 24.00 -3.98
CA VAL A 20 -18.13 23.31 -2.68
C VAL A 20 -18.94 22.01 -2.82
N GLU A 21 -19.95 21.98 -3.67
CA GLU A 21 -20.78 20.81 -3.94
C GLU A 21 -19.95 19.70 -4.60
N LYS A 22 -19.13 20.06 -5.60
CA LYS A 22 -18.21 19.11 -6.25
C LYS A 22 -17.17 18.57 -5.27
N ALA A 23 -16.65 19.41 -4.37
CA ALA A 23 -15.73 18.97 -3.31
C ALA A 23 -16.40 17.98 -2.37
N THR A 24 -17.61 18.30 -1.92
CA THR A 24 -18.39 17.46 -1.03
C THR A 24 -18.69 16.09 -1.64
N GLU A 25 -19.10 16.04 -2.91
CA GLU A 25 -19.37 14.76 -3.59
C GLU A 25 -18.10 13.89 -3.72
N GLN A 26 -16.92 14.51 -3.95
CA GLN A 26 -15.66 13.77 -3.96
C GLN A 26 -15.26 13.25 -2.58
N LEU A 27 -15.65 13.95 -1.52
CA LEU A 27 -15.38 13.58 -0.12
C LEU A 27 -16.46 12.69 0.49
N LYS A 28 -17.52 12.35 -0.23
CA LYS A 28 -18.68 11.62 0.29
C LYS A 28 -18.36 10.29 0.96
N ASN A 29 -17.38 9.56 0.45
CA ASN A 29 -16.93 8.27 1.00
C ASN A 29 -15.70 8.42 1.92
N PHE A 30 -15.41 9.64 2.35
CA PHE A 30 -14.35 9.95 3.32
C PHE A 30 -14.96 10.09 4.72
N PRO A 31 -14.34 9.52 5.77
CA PRO A 31 -13.07 8.80 5.78
C PRO A 31 -13.16 7.34 5.31
N LEU A 32 -14.36 6.75 5.33
CA LEU A 32 -14.56 5.31 5.23
C LEU A 32 -15.51 4.98 4.08
N GLU A 33 -15.15 3.96 3.31
CA GLU A 33 -16.02 3.37 2.29
C GLU A 33 -16.40 1.95 2.72
N ASN A 34 -17.71 1.67 2.80
CA ASN A 34 -18.21 0.34 3.10
C ASN A 34 -18.48 -0.43 1.79
N LEU A 35 -17.81 -1.56 1.62
CA LEU A 35 -18.17 -2.62 0.68
C LEU A 35 -18.88 -3.73 1.47
N GLU A 36 -19.66 -4.56 0.77
CA GLU A 36 -20.39 -5.70 1.36
C GLU A 36 -19.48 -6.65 2.18
N PHE A 37 -18.20 -6.71 1.86
CA PHE A 37 -17.22 -7.65 2.44
C PHE A 37 -15.99 -6.96 3.05
N ALA A 38 -15.92 -5.63 3.06
CA ALA A 38 -14.77 -4.89 3.59
C ALA A 38 -15.11 -3.42 3.87
N ARG A 39 -14.50 -2.85 4.91
CA ARG A 39 -14.53 -1.41 5.19
C ARG A 39 -13.17 -0.81 4.90
N ILE A 40 -13.12 0.12 3.95
CA ILE A 40 -11.88 0.74 3.47
C ILE A 40 -11.67 2.07 4.16
N ASP A 41 -10.52 2.25 4.79
CA ASP A 41 -10.11 3.53 5.40
C ASP A 41 -9.28 4.37 4.42
N HIS A 42 -9.96 5.27 3.71
CA HIS A 42 -9.31 6.20 2.77
C HIS A 42 -8.52 7.31 3.47
N HIS A 43 -8.69 7.46 4.79
CA HIS A 43 -8.10 8.51 5.62
C HIS A 43 -6.86 8.01 6.39
N ARG A 44 -6.58 6.70 6.41
CA ARG A 44 -5.42 6.12 7.12
C ARG A 44 -4.09 6.79 6.77
N ALA A 45 -3.85 7.04 5.48
CA ALA A 45 -2.65 7.73 5.01
C ALA A 45 -2.51 9.15 5.58
N LEU A 46 -3.62 9.86 5.76
CA LEU A 46 -3.63 11.19 6.35
C LEU A 46 -3.38 11.16 7.87
N ARG A 47 -3.93 10.19 8.63
CA ARG A 47 -3.74 10.13 10.10
C ARG A 47 -2.43 9.49 10.54
N ARG A 48 -1.98 8.48 9.80
CA ARG A 48 -0.87 7.61 10.21
C ARG A 48 0.34 7.71 9.29
N GLY A 49 0.24 8.42 8.17
CA GLY A 49 1.31 8.49 7.17
C GLY A 49 1.51 7.18 6.41
N GLN A 50 0.63 6.18 6.58
CA GLN A 50 0.78 4.83 6.04
C GLN A 50 -0.44 4.44 5.19
N PRO A 51 -0.23 3.71 4.08
CA PRO A 51 -1.33 3.22 3.26
C PRO A 51 -2.13 2.13 3.95
N GLU A 52 -3.29 1.82 3.37
CA GLU A 52 -4.11 0.69 3.82
C GLU A 52 -3.53 -0.63 3.29
N VAL A 53 -3.53 -1.64 4.16
CA VAL A 53 -2.98 -2.98 3.89
C VAL A 53 -4.11 -4.00 3.74
N ILE A 54 -4.08 -4.74 2.64
CA ILE A 54 -5.03 -5.79 2.29
C ILE A 54 -4.41 -7.14 2.64
N TYR A 55 -4.89 -7.74 3.72
CA TYR A 55 -4.54 -9.11 4.08
C TYR A 55 -5.16 -10.11 3.09
N ALA A 56 -4.36 -10.75 2.24
CA ALA A 56 -4.86 -11.65 1.18
C ALA A 56 -5.45 -12.99 1.66
N PRO A 57 -4.92 -13.65 2.71
CA PRO A 57 -5.44 -14.94 3.14
C PRO A 57 -6.92 -14.87 3.52
N GLY A 58 -7.68 -15.88 3.09
CA GLY A 58 -9.14 -15.95 3.27
C GLY A 58 -9.97 -15.05 2.35
N LYS A 59 -9.34 -14.22 1.49
CA LYS A 59 -10.05 -13.40 0.50
C LYS A 59 -9.97 -13.98 -0.90
N THR A 60 -11.06 -13.85 -1.67
CA THR A 60 -11.05 -14.19 -3.10
C THR A 60 -10.29 -13.14 -3.92
N ASP A 61 -9.82 -13.51 -5.11
CA ASP A 61 -9.13 -12.56 -6.01
C ASP A 61 -10.02 -11.36 -6.33
N GLN A 62 -11.31 -11.59 -6.55
CA GLN A 62 -12.26 -10.52 -6.84
C GLN A 62 -12.38 -9.52 -5.67
N GLN A 63 -12.42 -10.00 -4.43
CA GLN A 63 -12.45 -9.13 -3.25
C GLN A 63 -11.18 -8.29 -3.16
N ILE A 64 -10.00 -8.92 -3.32
CA ILE A 64 -8.70 -8.22 -3.29
C ILE A 64 -8.63 -7.15 -4.38
N ILE A 65 -8.97 -7.49 -5.62
CA ILE A 65 -8.96 -6.58 -6.77
C ILE A 65 -9.91 -5.40 -6.54
N LYS A 66 -11.12 -5.66 -6.03
CA LYS A 66 -12.11 -4.61 -5.76
C LYS A 66 -11.64 -3.67 -4.65
N ILE A 67 -11.10 -4.18 -3.54
CA ILE A 67 -10.56 -3.36 -2.45
C ILE A 67 -9.38 -2.51 -2.95
N ALA A 68 -8.38 -3.15 -3.57
CA ALA A 68 -7.18 -2.49 -4.08
C ALA A 68 -7.53 -1.41 -5.12
N GLY A 69 -8.46 -1.72 -6.02
CA GLY A 69 -8.96 -0.77 -7.02
C GLY A 69 -9.64 0.45 -6.39
N ARG A 70 -10.43 0.27 -5.32
CA ARG A 70 -11.06 1.37 -4.60
C ARG A 70 -10.05 2.26 -3.87
N ILE A 71 -9.08 1.66 -3.17
CA ILE A 71 -7.99 2.40 -2.52
C ILE A 71 -7.19 3.20 -3.56
N ASN A 72 -6.80 2.58 -4.67
CA ASN A 72 -5.98 3.26 -5.68
C ASN A 72 -6.74 4.37 -6.42
N LYS A 73 -8.05 4.20 -6.65
CA LYS A 73 -8.92 5.25 -7.21
C LYS A 73 -8.98 6.49 -6.32
N SER A 74 -8.84 6.35 -5.00
CA SER A 74 -8.76 7.49 -4.07
C SER A 74 -7.37 8.15 -3.99
N GLY A 75 -6.45 7.73 -4.87
CA GLY A 75 -5.09 8.26 -4.96
C GLY A 75 -4.14 7.73 -3.88
N CYS A 76 -4.58 6.78 -3.05
CA CYS A 76 -3.74 6.12 -2.06
C CYS A 76 -2.92 4.98 -2.66
N ASP A 77 -1.79 4.69 -2.03
CA ASP A 77 -1.08 3.44 -2.25
C ASP A 77 -1.91 2.31 -1.64
N ALA A 78 -1.91 1.15 -2.29
CA ALA A 78 -2.54 -0.07 -1.79
C ALA A 78 -1.48 -1.16 -1.68
N ILE A 79 -1.43 -1.82 -0.52
CA ILE A 79 -0.52 -2.92 -0.26
C ILE A 79 -1.36 -4.19 -0.11
N ILE A 80 -0.97 -5.28 -0.76
CA ILE A 80 -1.53 -6.61 -0.53
C ILE A 80 -0.42 -7.47 0.07
N THR A 81 -0.68 -8.15 1.18
CA THR A 81 0.31 -9.00 1.87
C THR A 81 -0.11 -10.46 1.88
N ARG A 82 0.89 -11.35 2.01
CA ARG A 82 0.73 -12.81 2.10
C ARG A 82 -0.05 -13.42 0.93
N LEU A 83 0.11 -12.85 -0.26
CA LEU A 83 -0.48 -13.39 -1.48
C LEU A 83 0.27 -14.68 -1.86
N GLU A 84 -0.45 -15.72 -2.26
CA GLU A 84 0.17 -16.93 -2.81
C GLU A 84 0.70 -16.66 -4.22
N GLU A 85 1.88 -17.20 -4.54
CA GLU A 85 2.57 -16.99 -5.82
C GLU A 85 1.69 -17.29 -7.04
N SER A 86 0.89 -18.35 -6.97
CA SER A 86 -0.05 -18.76 -8.01
C SER A 86 -1.05 -17.66 -8.40
N ARG A 87 -1.38 -16.75 -7.48
CA ARG A 87 -2.39 -15.69 -7.65
C ARG A 87 -1.83 -14.41 -8.25
N PHE A 88 -0.51 -14.23 -8.27
CA PHE A 88 0.13 -13.00 -8.75
C PHE A 88 -0.23 -12.66 -10.19
N LYS A 89 -0.29 -13.66 -11.07
CA LYS A 89 -0.64 -13.47 -12.48
C LYS A 89 -2.07 -12.91 -12.63
N ALA A 90 -3.02 -13.42 -11.86
CA ALA A 90 -4.41 -12.97 -11.87
C ALA A 90 -4.55 -11.52 -11.36
N ILE A 91 -3.87 -11.20 -10.25
CA ILE A 91 -3.84 -9.84 -9.70
C ILE A 91 -3.20 -8.85 -10.69
N LYS A 92 -2.04 -9.19 -11.26
CA LYS A 92 -1.32 -8.31 -12.22
C LYS A 92 -2.12 -8.05 -13.50
N LYS A 93 -2.84 -9.07 -14.00
CA LYS A 93 -3.72 -8.91 -15.18
C LYS A 93 -4.85 -7.91 -14.93
N SER A 94 -5.40 -7.91 -13.71
CA SER A 94 -6.55 -7.08 -13.34
C SER A 94 -6.15 -5.68 -12.88
N LEU A 95 -5.00 -5.55 -12.22
CA LEU A 95 -4.46 -4.31 -11.67
C LEU A 95 -3.18 -3.93 -12.42
N LYS A 96 -3.32 -3.26 -13.58
CA LYS A 96 -2.19 -2.96 -14.49
C LYS A 96 -1.03 -2.17 -13.85
N LYS A 97 -1.28 -1.44 -12.76
CA LYS A 97 -0.27 -0.68 -11.99
C LYS A 97 0.39 -1.50 -10.87
N ALA A 98 0.00 -2.76 -10.69
CA ALA A 98 0.51 -3.61 -9.63
C ALA A 98 1.97 -4.01 -9.90
N VAL A 99 2.81 -3.75 -8.91
CA VAL A 99 4.18 -4.28 -8.83
C VAL A 99 4.16 -5.45 -7.86
N CYS A 100 4.71 -6.57 -8.30
CA CYS A 100 4.65 -7.85 -7.65
C CYS A 100 6.02 -8.21 -7.08
N PHE A 101 6.07 -8.58 -5.80
CA PHE A 101 7.26 -9.00 -5.09
C PHE A 101 7.02 -10.43 -4.60
N ALA A 102 7.50 -11.41 -5.37
CA ALA A 102 7.24 -12.82 -5.13
C ALA A 102 7.85 -13.27 -3.79
N ASP A 103 9.12 -12.93 -3.55
CA ASP A 103 9.84 -13.29 -2.33
C ASP A 103 9.13 -12.74 -1.08
N ALA A 104 8.64 -11.50 -1.14
CA ALA A 104 7.87 -10.87 -0.06
C ALA A 104 6.40 -11.34 0.02
N ARG A 105 5.91 -12.13 -0.94
CA ARG A 105 4.48 -12.46 -1.10
C ARG A 105 3.58 -11.22 -1.09
N MET A 106 4.05 -10.13 -1.68
CA MET A 106 3.42 -8.81 -1.63
C MET A 106 3.13 -8.22 -3.00
N VAL A 107 2.08 -7.40 -3.06
CA VAL A 107 1.77 -6.56 -4.23
C VAL A 107 1.61 -5.12 -3.79
N LEU A 108 2.29 -4.21 -4.49
CA LEU A 108 2.19 -2.77 -4.28
C LEU A 108 1.52 -2.12 -5.48
N ILE A 109 0.58 -1.20 -5.21
CA ILE A 109 -0.04 -0.36 -6.23
C ILE A 109 0.11 1.08 -5.77
N LEU A 110 0.92 1.87 -6.47
CA LEU A 110 1.13 3.27 -6.13
C LEU A 110 -0.05 4.14 -6.56
N GLY A 111 -0.45 5.02 -5.66
CA GLY A 111 -1.48 6.03 -5.83
C GLY A 111 -1.02 7.23 -6.65
N GLY A 112 -1.97 7.84 -7.36
CA GLY A 112 -1.72 9.06 -8.13
C GLY A 112 -0.70 8.85 -9.27
N ARG A 113 0.31 9.73 -9.32
CA ARG A 113 1.40 9.73 -10.33
C ARG A 113 2.77 9.35 -9.72
N LYS A 114 2.78 8.71 -8.55
CA LYS A 114 4.02 8.32 -7.86
C LYS A 114 4.74 7.21 -8.64
N LYS A 115 6.07 7.30 -8.73
CA LYS A 115 6.93 6.24 -9.31
C LYS A 115 7.58 5.36 -8.24
N LYS A 116 7.71 5.88 -7.01
CA LYS A 116 8.25 5.19 -5.84
C LYS A 116 7.63 5.76 -4.55
N PRO A 117 7.68 5.04 -3.43
CA PRO A 117 7.32 5.57 -2.12
C PRO A 117 8.12 6.84 -1.78
N LYS A 118 7.51 7.72 -0.97
CA LYS A 118 8.17 8.95 -0.52
C LYS A 118 9.13 8.60 0.62
N LYS A 119 10.40 9.01 0.50
CA LYS A 119 11.39 8.90 1.59
C LYS A 119 10.93 9.75 2.78
N GLN A 120 10.93 9.17 3.98
CA GLN A 120 10.54 9.83 5.23
C GLN A 120 11.73 10.07 6.16
N THR A 121 12.80 9.27 6.03
CA THR A 121 14.02 9.36 6.85
C THR A 121 15.24 8.95 6.04
N ASP A 122 16.42 9.42 6.46
CA ASP A 122 17.72 8.95 5.97
C ASP A 122 18.27 7.76 6.77
N THR A 123 17.64 7.41 7.90
CA THR A 123 18.03 6.27 8.74
C THR A 123 17.68 4.95 8.08
N THR A 124 18.68 4.09 7.89
CA THR A 124 18.50 2.75 7.34
C THR A 124 17.95 1.78 8.37
N VAL A 125 16.93 1.01 7.98
CA VAL A 125 16.44 -0.15 8.73
C VAL A 125 17.17 -1.39 8.22
N LEU A 126 17.88 -2.10 9.10
CA LEU A 126 18.44 -3.41 8.77
C LEU A 126 17.41 -4.49 9.12
N VAL A 127 17.04 -5.32 8.15
CA VAL A 127 16.20 -6.51 8.37
C VAL A 127 17.08 -7.74 8.32
N CYS A 128 17.15 -8.47 9.44
CA CYS A 128 17.93 -9.70 9.57
C CYS A 128 17.02 -10.93 9.64
N CYS A 129 17.44 -12.07 9.09
CA CYS A 129 16.76 -13.35 9.28
C CYS A 129 17.74 -14.50 9.52
N GLY A 130 17.35 -15.45 10.38
CA GLY A 130 18.25 -16.50 10.89
C GLY A 130 18.45 -17.65 9.91
N GLY A 131 17.42 -18.03 9.16
CA GLY A 131 17.52 -19.06 8.13
C GLY A 131 16.82 -18.69 6.82
N THR A 132 17.06 -19.48 5.79
CA THR A 132 16.43 -19.30 4.47
C THR A 132 14.91 -19.44 4.49
N SER A 133 14.36 -20.21 5.44
CA SER A 133 12.91 -20.32 5.66
C SER A 133 12.25 -19.02 6.08
N ASP A 134 13.02 -18.08 6.67
CA ASP A 134 12.51 -16.80 7.16
C ASP A 134 12.52 -15.72 6.08
N ILE A 135 13.18 -15.97 4.94
CA ILE A 135 13.35 -14.98 3.85
C ILE A 135 12.01 -14.37 3.43
N PRO A 136 10.91 -15.13 3.24
CA PRO A 136 9.65 -14.50 2.83
C PRO A 136 9.09 -13.50 3.84
N VAL A 137 9.26 -13.78 5.14
CA VAL A 137 8.84 -12.89 6.22
C VAL A 137 9.76 -11.67 6.31
N ALA A 138 11.07 -11.88 6.15
CA ALA A 138 12.07 -10.82 6.11
C ALA A 138 11.85 -9.87 4.92
N GLU A 139 11.53 -10.40 3.75
CA GLU A 139 11.19 -9.60 2.57
C GLU A 139 9.86 -8.84 2.74
N GLU A 140 8.83 -9.44 3.36
CA GLU A 140 7.59 -8.72 3.71
C GLU A 140 7.89 -7.52 4.63
N ALA A 141 8.73 -7.72 5.66
CA ALA A 141 9.15 -6.67 6.58
C ALA A 141 9.98 -5.58 5.89
N ALA A 142 10.97 -5.98 5.09
CA ALA A 142 11.84 -5.06 4.37
C ALA A 142 11.07 -4.21 3.36
N LEU A 143 10.17 -4.83 2.59
CA LEU A 143 9.35 -4.11 1.63
C LEU A 143 8.36 -3.19 2.33
N THR A 144 7.78 -3.60 3.47
CA THR A 144 6.89 -2.75 4.28
C THR A 144 7.62 -1.50 4.77
N ALA A 145 8.83 -1.63 5.34
CA ALA A 145 9.63 -0.49 5.78
C ALA A 145 10.01 0.44 4.60
N TRP A 146 10.34 -0.13 3.45
CA TRP A 146 10.63 0.64 2.24
C TRP A 146 9.41 1.43 1.73
N ILE A 147 8.22 0.80 1.73
CA ILE A 147 6.96 1.48 1.37
C ILE A 147 6.63 2.60 2.37
N MET A 148 6.98 2.43 3.65
CA MET A 148 6.84 3.47 4.67
C MET A 148 7.88 4.60 4.55
N GLY A 149 8.84 4.49 3.63
CA GLY A 149 9.78 5.57 3.30
C GLY A 149 11.13 5.48 4.01
N CYS A 150 11.48 4.33 4.59
CA CYS A 150 12.81 4.08 5.14
C CYS A 150 13.74 3.48 4.05
N PRO A 151 15.02 3.86 3.99
CA PRO A 151 16.06 3.01 3.40
C PRO A 151 16.10 1.67 4.14
N VAL A 152 16.33 0.57 3.42
CA VAL A 152 16.31 -0.78 4.00
C VAL A 152 17.44 -1.62 3.46
N ASP A 153 18.23 -2.19 4.37
CA ASP A 153 19.22 -3.22 4.10
C ASP A 153 18.73 -4.58 4.58
N ARG A 154 19.25 -5.65 3.97
CA ARG A 154 18.88 -7.04 4.25
C ARG A 154 20.12 -7.83 4.63
N LEU A 155 20.03 -8.61 5.69
CA LEU A 155 21.06 -9.55 6.10
C LEU A 155 20.42 -10.91 6.36
N TYR A 156 20.63 -11.84 5.44
CA TYR A 156 20.05 -13.18 5.53
C TYR A 156 21.03 -14.17 6.12
N ASP A 157 20.48 -15.24 6.68
CA ASP A 157 21.21 -16.38 7.20
C ASP A 157 22.21 -15.98 8.30
N VAL A 158 21.75 -15.15 9.25
CA VAL A 158 22.53 -14.78 10.45
C VAL A 158 22.52 -15.87 11.53
N GLY A 159 22.13 -17.08 11.16
CA GLY A 159 21.97 -18.22 12.04
C GLY A 159 23.27 -18.74 12.65
N VAL A 160 23.10 -19.53 13.70
CA VAL A 160 24.12 -19.99 14.65
C VAL A 160 24.98 -21.14 14.12
N ALA A 161 25.10 -21.35 12.80
CA ALA A 161 25.98 -22.38 12.25
C ALA A 161 27.46 -21.93 12.39
N GLY A 162 27.92 -21.82 13.63
CA GLY A 162 29.23 -21.27 14.00
C GLY A 162 29.35 -20.65 15.41
N ILE A 163 28.33 -20.70 16.29
CA ILE A 163 28.52 -20.44 17.73
C ILE A 163 28.53 -21.76 18.48
#